data_AF-A0A843E9T7-F1
#
_entry.id   AF-A0A843E9T7-F1
#
_cell.length_a   1.000
_cell.length_b   1.000
_cell.length_c   1.000
_cell.angle_alpha   90.00
_cell.angle_beta   90.00
_cell.angle_gamma   90.00
#
_symmetry.space_group_name_H-M   'P 1'
#
loop_
_entity.id
_entity.type
_entity.pdbx_description
1 polymer ?
#
loop_
_entity_poly.entity_id
_entity_poly.type
_entity_poly.pdbx_seq_one_letter_code
_entity_poly.pdbx_strand_id
1 'polypeptide(L)'
;TNGKVNIIQPMINPQYMEFSEIKKLASIPSNAPLQERYFRRAFNEARRLVKEGTASTADFIELLYKILDNWYNDEDYDASNKKNIMDVINKIEDLNVKYDRLLNVNIGDFLTQIKPGMANVLDLGQVDENMAEVLVAHVLRRSLRSRKQYVRHNDSDALSYPLFFVVEEAHILAPQNRSSNSKYWITRIAREGRKFGLGLCLVSQSHKSVDAETLSQANNMIILRLVEPKDQRHVQTASESLSEDLVKQLPSLNIGEALVLGLMTKVPTLVKINEFKGRQRGGDLNIIEQWQTKKEDEEKALQRELDQFVNLGGGY
;
A
#
# COMPACT_ATOMS: atom_id res chain seq x y z
N THR A 1 13.27 22.62 12.12
CA THR A 1 13.48 21.39 12.92
C THR A 1 13.04 20.22 12.07
N ASN A 2 13.91 19.26 11.77
CA ASN A 2 13.51 18.05 11.03
C ASN A 2 12.49 17.31 11.91
N GLY A 3 11.24 17.20 11.44
CA GLY A 3 10.16 16.56 12.20
C GLY A 3 10.52 15.13 12.61
N LYS A 4 9.98 14.66 13.73
CA LYS A 4 10.18 13.27 14.17
C LYS A 4 9.45 12.32 13.20
N VAL A 5 10.15 11.27 12.75
CA VAL A 5 9.61 10.25 11.86
C VAL A 5 9.28 8.98 12.67
N ASN A 6 8.10 8.42 12.44
CA ASN A 6 7.69 7.11 12.98
C ASN A 6 7.60 6.14 11.79
N ILE A 7 8.53 5.20 11.70
CA ILE A 7 8.53 4.18 10.64
C ILE A 7 7.59 3.05 11.08
N ILE A 8 6.58 2.76 10.27
CA ILE A 8 5.60 1.71 10.50
C ILE A 8 5.93 0.57 9.52
N GLN A 9 6.05 -0.64 10.07
CA GLN A 9 6.29 -1.84 9.26
C GLN A 9 5.04 -2.21 8.46
N PRO A 10 5.16 -2.71 7.23
CA PRO A 10 4.04 -3.06 6.35
C PRO A 10 3.35 -4.38 6.76
N MET A 11 3.03 -4.53 8.04
CA MET A 11 2.36 -5.70 8.58
C MET A 11 0.86 -5.44 8.78
N ILE A 12 0.03 -6.46 8.54
CA ILE A 12 -1.41 -6.44 8.85
C ILE A 12 -1.78 -7.65 9.70
N ASN A 13 -2.64 -7.42 10.70
CA ASN A 13 -3.33 -8.50 11.38
C ASN A 13 -4.60 -8.90 10.59
N PRO A 14 -4.69 -10.16 10.09
CA PRO A 14 -5.82 -10.65 9.31
C PRO A 14 -7.19 -10.49 9.99
N GLN A 15 -7.25 -10.47 11.32
CA GLN A 15 -8.49 -10.28 12.09
C GLN A 15 -9.21 -8.96 11.75
N TYR A 16 -8.44 -7.89 11.49
CA TYR A 16 -8.98 -6.57 11.17
C TYR A 16 -9.26 -6.38 9.67
N MET A 17 -8.85 -7.32 8.82
CA MET A 17 -9.05 -7.24 7.38
C MET A 17 -10.54 -7.36 7.01
N GLU A 18 -10.95 -6.77 5.90
CA GLU A 18 -12.23 -7.11 5.29
C GLU A 18 -12.12 -8.34 4.39
N PHE A 19 -13.26 -8.98 4.13
CA PHE A 19 -13.28 -10.16 3.27
C PHE A 19 -12.70 -9.88 1.88
N SER A 20 -12.95 -8.69 1.32
CA SER A 20 -12.41 -8.27 0.03
C SER A 20 -10.88 -8.11 0.04
N GLU A 21 -10.29 -7.78 1.18
CA GLU A 21 -8.83 -7.63 1.35
C GLU A 21 -8.17 -9.01 1.40
N ILE A 22 -8.64 -9.90 2.27
CA ILE A 22 -8.08 -11.25 2.39
C ILE A 22 -8.35 -12.10 1.13
N LYS A 23 -9.51 -11.94 0.47
CA LYS A 23 -9.81 -12.56 -0.83
C LYS A 23 -8.82 -12.14 -1.91
N LYS A 24 -8.44 -10.86 -1.93
CA LYS A 24 -7.46 -10.33 -2.88
C LYS A 24 -6.08 -10.94 -2.62
N LEU A 25 -5.65 -11.04 -1.36
CA LEU A 25 -4.38 -11.70 -1.00
C LEU A 25 -4.39 -13.19 -1.36
N ALA A 26 -5.53 -13.87 -1.16
CA ALA A 26 -5.69 -15.28 -1.50
C ALA A 26 -5.80 -15.54 -3.01
N SER A 27 -5.76 -14.49 -3.84
CA SER A 27 -5.85 -14.58 -5.30
C SER A 27 -7.07 -15.37 -5.79
N ILE A 28 -8.18 -15.33 -5.04
CA ILE A 28 -9.44 -15.99 -5.44
C ILE A 28 -10.15 -15.10 -6.46
N PRO A 29 -10.34 -15.57 -7.70
CA PRO A 29 -10.85 -14.74 -8.76
C PRO A 29 -12.37 -14.51 -8.62
N SER A 30 -12.87 -13.39 -9.14
CA SER A 30 -14.30 -13.04 -9.06
C SER A 30 -15.22 -13.96 -9.86
N ASN A 31 -14.68 -14.74 -10.79
CA ASN A 31 -15.41 -15.73 -11.58
C ASN A 31 -15.49 -17.12 -10.91
N ALA A 32 -15.04 -17.26 -9.65
CA ALA A 32 -15.12 -18.49 -8.87
C ALA A 32 -16.15 -18.38 -7.72
N PRO A 33 -17.47 -18.37 -8.02
CA PRO A 33 -18.51 -18.07 -7.03
C PRO A 33 -18.59 -19.11 -5.90
N LEU A 34 -18.30 -20.38 -6.18
CA LEU A 34 -18.33 -21.45 -5.17
C LEU A 34 -17.16 -21.34 -4.19
N GLN A 35 -15.93 -21.15 -4.69
CA GLN A 35 -14.75 -20.91 -3.85
C GLN A 35 -14.95 -19.64 -3.00
N GLU A 36 -15.43 -18.55 -3.61
CA GLU A 36 -15.77 -17.33 -2.85
C GLU A 36 -16.81 -17.59 -1.77
N ARG A 37 -17.86 -18.37 -2.06
CA ARG A 37 -18.92 -18.71 -1.09
C ARG A 37 -18.35 -19.45 0.12
N TYR A 38 -17.54 -20.49 -0.10
CA TYR A 38 -16.93 -21.25 0.99
C TYR A 38 -15.96 -20.39 1.79
N PHE A 39 -15.10 -19.64 1.12
CA PHE A 39 -14.15 -18.77 1.79
C PHE A 39 -14.86 -17.69 2.62
N ARG A 40 -15.94 -17.09 2.09
CA ARG A 40 -16.73 -16.08 2.80
C ARG A 40 -17.44 -16.66 4.02
N ARG A 41 -17.97 -17.86 3.92
CA ARG A 41 -18.59 -18.56 5.05
C ARG A 41 -17.55 -18.83 6.14
N ALA A 42 -16.38 -19.38 5.78
CA ALA A 42 -15.31 -19.65 6.73
C ALA A 42 -14.82 -18.36 7.39
N PHE A 43 -14.67 -17.28 6.63
CA PHE A 43 -14.30 -15.97 7.13
C PHE A 43 -15.29 -15.38 8.14
N ASN A 44 -16.58 -15.47 7.85
CA ASN A 44 -17.62 -14.99 8.76
C ASN A 44 -17.68 -15.84 10.04
N GLU A 45 -17.51 -17.16 9.90
CA GLU A 45 -17.50 -18.09 11.01
C GLU A 45 -16.28 -17.85 11.92
N ALA A 46 -15.08 -17.73 11.35
CA ALA A 46 -13.86 -17.37 12.08
C ALA A 46 -14.04 -16.05 12.84
N ARG A 47 -14.63 -15.03 12.21
CA ARG A 47 -14.93 -13.76 12.87
C ARG A 47 -15.91 -13.89 14.03
N ARG A 48 -16.93 -14.74 13.89
CA ARG A 48 -17.90 -15.01 14.94
C ARG A 48 -17.21 -15.63 16.16
N LEU A 49 -16.42 -16.69 15.94
CA LEU A 49 -15.68 -17.39 17.00
C LEU A 49 -14.71 -16.45 17.74
N VAL A 50 -13.97 -15.62 17.01
CA VAL A 50 -13.08 -14.62 17.61
C VAL A 50 -13.84 -13.59 18.44
N LYS A 51 -15.01 -13.13 17.97
CA LYS A 51 -15.84 -12.17 18.70
C LYS A 51 -16.46 -12.77 19.96
N GLU A 52 -16.82 -14.05 19.93
CA GLU A 52 -17.39 -14.78 21.06
C GLU A 52 -16.32 -15.24 22.08
N GLY A 53 -15.03 -15.13 21.74
CA GLY A 53 -13.93 -15.59 22.58
C GLY A 53 -13.80 -17.12 22.62
N THR A 54 -14.43 -17.82 21.67
CA THR A 54 -14.46 -19.29 21.56
C THR A 54 -13.51 -19.82 20.48
N ALA A 55 -12.68 -18.95 19.89
CA ALA A 55 -11.70 -19.32 18.89
C ALA A 55 -10.66 -20.30 19.46
N SER A 56 -10.36 -21.36 18.70
CA SER A 56 -9.40 -22.40 19.09
C SER A 56 -7.94 -21.97 18.95
N THR A 57 -7.67 -20.85 18.27
CA THR A 57 -6.34 -20.27 18.06
C THR A 57 -6.47 -18.75 17.92
N ALA A 58 -5.41 -18.03 18.30
CA ALA A 58 -5.30 -16.59 18.06
C ALA A 58 -4.96 -16.28 16.60
N ASP A 59 -4.41 -17.25 15.85
CA ASP A 59 -4.11 -17.09 14.45
C ASP A 59 -5.35 -17.24 13.59
N PHE A 60 -5.78 -16.11 13.00
CA PHE A 60 -6.96 -16.05 12.18
C PHE A 60 -6.84 -16.90 10.90
N ILE A 61 -5.64 -17.05 10.32
CA ILE A 61 -5.41 -17.88 9.14
C ILE A 61 -5.49 -19.37 9.51
N GLU A 62 -4.88 -19.77 10.62
CA GLU A 62 -4.99 -21.13 11.15
C GLU A 62 -6.45 -21.47 11.51
N LEU A 63 -7.20 -20.52 12.06
CA LEU A 63 -8.62 -20.69 12.35
C LEU A 63 -9.44 -20.93 11.08
N LEU A 64 -9.16 -20.20 9.99
CA LEU A 64 -9.80 -20.43 8.69
C LEU A 64 -9.50 -21.83 8.16
N TYR A 65 -8.24 -22.26 8.27
CA TYR A 65 -7.81 -23.60 7.86
C TYR A 65 -8.59 -24.67 8.63
N LYS A 66 -8.65 -24.59 9.96
CA LYS A 66 -9.40 -25.55 10.80
C LYS A 66 -10.87 -25.64 10.43
N ILE A 67 -11.52 -24.50 10.16
CA ILE A 67 -12.94 -24.48 9.75
C ILE A 67 -13.13 -25.19 8.41
N LEU A 68 -12.26 -24.91 7.43
CA LEU A 68 -12.36 -25.51 6.09
C LEU A 68 -11.99 -26.99 6.10
N ASP A 69 -10.98 -27.38 6.86
CA ASP A 69 -10.58 -28.78 7.02
C ASP A 69 -11.70 -29.62 7.67
N ASN A 70 -12.37 -29.07 8.69
CA ASN A 70 -13.57 -29.70 9.26
C ASN A 70 -14.66 -29.91 8.20
N TRP A 71 -14.94 -28.91 7.35
CA TRP A 71 -15.94 -29.05 6.28
C TRP A 71 -15.50 -30.00 5.17
N TYR A 72 -14.20 -30.11 4.90
CA TYR A 72 -13.68 -31.05 3.93
C TYR A 72 -13.85 -32.51 4.40
N ASN A 73 -13.66 -32.75 5.69
CA ASN A 73 -13.76 -34.07 6.30
C ASN A 73 -15.20 -34.48 6.66
N ASP A 74 -16.14 -33.53 6.68
CA ASP A 74 -17.55 -33.77 6.95
C ASP A 74 -18.22 -34.62 5.84
N GLU A 75 -19.00 -35.63 6.24
CA GLU A 75 -19.68 -36.57 5.34
C GLU A 75 -20.87 -35.92 4.61
N ASP A 76 -21.42 -34.82 5.12
CA ASP A 76 -22.55 -34.09 4.53
C ASP A 76 -22.19 -33.38 3.21
N TYR A 77 -20.90 -33.22 2.90
CA TYR A 77 -20.43 -32.57 1.69
C TYR A 77 -20.12 -33.58 0.57
N ASP A 78 -20.71 -33.35 -0.60
CA ASP A 78 -20.39 -34.15 -1.80
C ASP A 78 -18.96 -33.89 -2.33
N ALA A 79 -18.49 -34.76 -3.23
CA ALA A 79 -17.15 -34.68 -3.82
C ALA A 79 -16.88 -33.34 -4.56
N SER A 80 -17.92 -32.76 -5.16
CA SER A 80 -17.82 -31.47 -5.87
C SER A 80 -17.58 -30.31 -4.90
N ASN A 81 -18.30 -30.28 -3.79
CA ASN A 81 -18.14 -29.29 -2.73
C ASN A 81 -16.79 -29.47 -2.03
N LYS A 82 -16.39 -30.71 -1.71
CA LYS A 82 -15.07 -31.01 -1.14
C LYS A 82 -13.93 -30.51 -2.02
N LYS A 83 -14.05 -30.66 -3.35
CA LYS A 83 -13.08 -30.07 -4.29
C LYS A 83 -12.98 -28.55 -4.17
N ASN A 84 -14.12 -27.84 -4.12
CA ASN A 84 -14.12 -26.38 -3.96
C ASN A 84 -13.54 -25.93 -2.61
N ILE A 85 -13.80 -26.69 -1.54
CA ILE A 85 -13.22 -26.43 -0.21
C ILE A 85 -11.71 -26.62 -0.25
N MET A 86 -11.23 -27.73 -0.84
CA MET A 86 -9.81 -28.00 -1.03
C MET A 86 -9.11 -26.91 -1.86
N ASP A 87 -9.74 -26.41 -2.92
CA ASP A 87 -9.21 -25.29 -3.70
C ASP A 87 -9.02 -24.03 -2.83
N VAL A 88 -9.95 -23.74 -1.92
CA VAL A 88 -9.83 -22.61 -0.98
C VAL A 88 -8.73 -22.85 0.04
N ILE A 89 -8.60 -24.07 0.57
CA ILE A 89 -7.53 -24.46 1.49
C ILE A 89 -6.16 -24.20 0.84
N ASN A 90 -5.94 -24.69 -0.38
CA ASN A 90 -4.70 -24.47 -1.13
C ASN A 90 -4.40 -22.97 -1.31
N LYS A 91 -5.42 -22.14 -1.56
CA LYS A 91 -5.25 -20.69 -1.69
C LYS A 91 -4.90 -19.98 -0.38
N ILE A 92 -5.39 -20.48 0.74
CA ILE A 92 -5.04 -19.95 2.06
C ILE A 92 -3.61 -20.34 2.42
N GLU A 93 -3.19 -21.57 2.11
CA GLU A 93 -1.81 -22.02 2.28
C GLU A 93 -0.84 -21.21 1.42
N ASP A 94 -1.15 -21.02 0.14
CA ASP A 94 -0.39 -20.15 -0.78
C ASP A 94 -0.25 -18.72 -0.22
N LEU A 95 -1.35 -18.15 0.28
CA LEU A 95 -1.37 -16.83 0.92
C LEU A 95 -0.44 -16.80 2.14
N ASN A 96 -0.52 -17.81 2.99
CA ASN A 96 0.24 -17.85 4.24
C ASN A 96 1.74 -17.92 3.95
N VAL A 97 2.16 -18.80 3.03
CA VAL A 97 3.56 -18.92 2.61
C VAL A 97 4.06 -17.62 1.96
N LYS A 98 3.25 -17.03 1.07
CA LYS A 98 3.65 -15.83 0.33
C LYS A 98 3.77 -14.59 1.23
N TYR A 99 2.89 -14.45 2.21
CA TYR A 99 2.76 -13.24 3.02
C TYR A 99 3.09 -13.46 4.51
N ASP A 100 3.71 -14.58 4.88
CA ASP A 100 4.10 -14.96 6.25
C ASP A 100 4.74 -13.80 7.04
N ARG A 101 5.71 -13.11 6.43
CA ARG A 101 6.43 -11.99 7.07
C ARG A 101 5.61 -10.71 7.24
N LEU A 102 4.45 -10.63 6.60
CA LEU A 102 3.59 -9.44 6.53
C LEU A 102 2.26 -9.66 7.26
N LEU A 103 1.86 -10.91 7.51
CA LEU A 103 0.71 -11.25 8.31
C LEU A 103 1.16 -11.52 9.74
N ASN A 104 0.74 -10.67 10.67
CA ASN A 104 1.17 -10.80 12.06
C ASN A 104 -0.04 -10.73 12.99
N VAL A 105 -0.25 -11.79 13.77
CA VAL A 105 -1.39 -11.91 14.70
C VAL A 105 -1.17 -11.12 15.99
N ASN A 106 0.08 -10.79 16.32
CA ASN A 106 0.47 -10.10 17.54
C ASN A 106 0.43 -8.57 17.42
N ILE A 107 0.21 -8.04 16.21
CA ILE A 107 0.02 -6.60 16.04
C ILE A 107 -1.46 -6.24 16.21
N GLY A 108 -1.70 -5.16 16.95
CA GLY A 108 -3.03 -4.56 17.05
C GLY A 108 -3.47 -3.91 15.74
N ASP A 109 -4.60 -3.20 15.80
CA ASP A 109 -5.09 -2.41 14.68
C ASP A 109 -4.02 -1.42 14.18
N PHE A 110 -3.87 -1.28 12.87
CA PHE A 110 -2.89 -0.39 12.25
C PHE A 110 -2.96 1.03 12.82
N LEU A 111 -4.17 1.52 13.10
CA LEU A 111 -4.39 2.87 13.61
C LEU A 111 -3.68 3.13 14.95
N THR A 112 -3.46 2.10 15.76
CA THR A 112 -2.75 2.21 17.06
C THR A 112 -1.25 2.48 16.89
N GLN A 113 -0.68 2.19 15.71
CA GLN A 113 0.73 2.42 15.40
C GLN A 113 1.01 3.87 14.99
N ILE A 114 -0.03 4.64 14.67
CA ILE A 114 0.07 6.03 14.25
C ILE A 114 0.33 6.93 15.46
N LYS A 115 1.45 7.67 15.44
CA LYS A 115 1.81 8.62 16.49
C LYS A 115 1.45 10.05 16.08
N PRO A 116 0.59 10.76 16.84
CA PRO A 116 0.29 12.17 16.60
C PRO A 116 1.54 13.06 16.62
N GLY A 117 1.56 14.10 15.78
CA GLY A 117 2.69 15.04 15.70
C GLY A 117 3.97 14.49 15.07
N MET A 118 3.92 13.28 14.51
CA MET A 118 5.03 12.66 13.79
C MET A 118 4.68 12.43 12.31
N ALA A 119 5.71 12.38 11.46
CA ALA A 119 5.58 11.85 10.11
C ALA A 119 5.54 10.32 10.19
N ASN A 120 4.35 9.73 10.07
CA ASN A 120 4.15 8.28 10.10
C ASN A 120 4.38 7.73 8.70
N VAL A 121 5.48 6.98 8.50
CA VAL A 121 5.91 6.47 7.20
C VAL A 121 5.69 4.97 7.16
N LEU A 122 4.77 4.53 6.31
CA LEU A 122 4.57 3.12 5.97
C LEU A 122 5.49 2.76 4.81
N ASP A 123 6.51 1.93 5.08
CA ASP A 123 7.47 1.52 4.05
C ASP A 123 6.88 0.40 3.18
N LEU A 124 6.51 0.73 1.94
CA LEU A 124 5.98 -0.22 0.96
C LEU A 124 7.07 -0.77 0.02
N GLY A 125 8.33 -0.34 0.15
CA GLY A 125 9.39 -0.75 -0.77
C GLY A 125 9.74 -2.25 -0.72
N GLN A 126 9.30 -2.94 0.33
CA GLN A 126 9.56 -4.36 0.56
C GLN A 126 8.38 -5.28 0.21
N VAL A 127 7.24 -4.73 -0.23
CA VAL A 127 6.03 -5.51 -0.50
C VAL A 127 5.68 -5.50 -1.99
N ASP A 128 5.01 -6.56 -2.44
CA ASP A 128 4.51 -6.63 -3.82
C ASP A 128 3.31 -5.68 -4.03
N GLU A 129 2.97 -5.42 -5.30
CA GLU A 129 1.88 -4.51 -5.68
C GLU A 129 0.53 -4.91 -5.07
N ASN A 130 0.21 -6.22 -5.03
CA ASN A 130 -1.06 -6.70 -4.46
C ASN A 130 -1.14 -6.40 -2.95
N MET A 131 -0.06 -6.62 -2.22
CA MET A 131 -0.01 -6.33 -0.79
C MET A 131 0.00 -4.82 -0.53
N ALA A 132 0.71 -4.03 -1.33
CA ALA A 132 0.67 -2.57 -1.26
C ALA A 132 -0.77 -2.04 -1.44
N GLU A 133 -1.51 -2.56 -2.42
CA GLU A 133 -2.92 -2.21 -2.62
C GLU A 133 -3.78 -2.55 -1.40
N VAL A 134 -3.59 -3.74 -0.84
CA VAL A 134 -4.35 -4.21 0.33
C VAL A 134 -4.01 -3.39 1.57
N LEU A 135 -2.73 -3.10 1.81
CA LEU A 135 -2.27 -2.22 2.89
C LEU A 135 -2.90 -0.84 2.79
N VAL A 136 -2.77 -0.18 1.64
CA VAL A 136 -3.30 1.17 1.44
C VAL A 136 -4.82 1.19 1.56
N ALA A 137 -5.52 0.23 0.94
CA ALA A 137 -6.96 0.08 1.09
C ALA A 137 -7.37 -0.08 2.57
N HIS A 138 -6.68 -0.97 3.29
CA HIS A 138 -6.94 -1.27 4.68
C HIS A 138 -6.77 -0.04 5.57
N VAL A 139 -5.65 0.66 5.44
CA VAL A 139 -5.35 1.86 6.23
C VAL A 139 -6.39 2.96 5.99
N LEU A 140 -6.69 3.27 4.73
CA LEU A 140 -7.66 4.31 4.38
C LEU A 140 -9.07 3.95 4.85
N ARG A 141 -9.49 2.70 4.65
CA ARG A 141 -10.78 2.18 5.10
C ARG A 141 -10.93 2.25 6.62
N ARG A 142 -9.97 1.70 7.37
CA ARG A 142 -9.95 1.71 8.83
C ARG A 142 -10.01 3.14 9.35
N SER A 143 -9.19 4.03 8.79
CA SER A 143 -9.16 5.45 9.16
C SER A 143 -10.51 6.12 8.93
N LEU A 144 -11.11 5.95 7.75
CA LEU A 144 -12.41 6.55 7.44
C LEU A 144 -13.53 6.03 8.34
N ARG A 145 -13.57 4.71 8.58
CA ARG A 145 -14.56 4.09 9.46
C ARG A 145 -14.41 4.60 10.89
N SER A 146 -13.19 4.60 11.41
CA SER A 146 -12.88 5.06 12.77
C SER A 146 -13.21 6.55 12.93
N ARG A 147 -12.82 7.42 11.98
CA ARG A 147 -13.21 8.84 12.00
C ARG A 147 -14.72 9.06 11.92
N LYS A 148 -15.45 8.24 11.14
CA LYS A 148 -16.92 8.29 11.10
C LYS A 148 -17.54 7.94 12.44
N GLN A 149 -17.00 6.95 13.16
CA GLN A 149 -17.45 6.57 14.50
C GLN A 149 -17.22 7.73 15.48
N TYR A 150 -16.01 8.29 15.50
CA TYR A 150 -15.69 9.44 16.36
C TYR A 150 -16.61 10.65 16.08
N VAL A 151 -16.70 11.10 14.82
CA VAL A 151 -17.43 12.33 14.46
C VAL A 151 -18.94 12.19 14.61
N ARG A 152 -19.53 11.00 14.38
CA ARG A 152 -20.99 10.82 14.41
C ARG A 152 -21.53 10.27 15.73
N HIS A 153 -20.73 9.50 16.46
CA HIS A 153 -21.18 8.78 17.64
C HIS A 153 -20.39 9.16 18.91
N ASN A 154 -19.41 10.07 18.83
CA ASN A 154 -18.52 10.42 19.95
C ASN A 154 -17.87 9.19 20.60
N ASP A 155 -17.55 8.19 19.79
CA ASP A 155 -16.87 6.97 20.22
C ASP A 155 -15.45 7.31 20.69
N SER A 156 -15.18 7.18 21.99
CA SER A 156 -13.89 7.51 22.60
C SER A 156 -12.76 6.58 22.18
N ASP A 157 -13.10 5.36 21.77
CA ASP A 157 -12.13 4.34 21.38
C ASP A 157 -11.75 4.47 19.88
N ALA A 158 -12.42 5.37 19.17
CA ALA A 158 -12.16 5.66 17.78
C ALA A 158 -11.05 6.72 17.60
N LEU A 159 -10.53 6.80 16.36
CA LEU A 159 -9.48 7.74 15.97
C LEU A 159 -9.98 9.18 16.18
N SER A 160 -9.46 9.83 17.22
CA SER A 160 -9.97 11.14 17.69
C SER A 160 -9.38 12.34 16.96
N TYR A 161 -8.27 12.18 16.26
CA TYR A 161 -7.55 13.23 15.55
C TYR A 161 -7.61 13.08 14.01
N PRO A 162 -7.47 14.19 13.26
CA PRO A 162 -7.40 14.16 11.81
C PRO A 162 -6.11 13.50 11.30
N LEU A 163 -6.16 12.96 10.08
CA LEU A 163 -4.99 12.44 9.38
C LEU A 163 -4.85 13.09 8.00
N PHE A 164 -3.62 13.26 7.55
CA PHE A 164 -3.31 13.70 6.20
C PHE A 164 -2.45 12.62 5.52
N PHE A 165 -3.03 11.92 4.56
CA PHE A 165 -2.34 10.84 3.85
C PHE A 165 -1.54 11.42 2.68
N VAL A 166 -0.29 10.97 2.55
CA VAL A 166 0.54 11.20 1.36
C VAL A 166 0.76 9.84 0.71
N VAL A 167 0.29 9.69 -0.52
CA VAL A 167 0.38 8.46 -1.31
C VAL A 167 1.41 8.67 -2.41
N GLU A 168 2.61 8.14 -2.17
CA GLU A 168 3.66 8.02 -3.19
C GLU A 168 3.27 6.97 -4.24
N GLU A 169 3.78 7.15 -5.45
CA GLU A 169 3.47 6.31 -6.62
C GLU A 169 1.97 6.06 -6.83
N ALA A 170 1.19 7.14 -6.76
CA ALA A 170 -0.27 7.08 -6.88
C ALA A 170 -0.75 6.44 -8.20
N HIS A 171 0.06 6.38 -9.25
CA HIS A 171 -0.29 5.68 -10.49
C HIS A 171 -0.35 4.15 -10.34
N ILE A 172 0.39 3.58 -9.37
CA ILE A 172 0.32 2.15 -9.03
C ILE A 172 -0.91 1.90 -8.14
N LEU A 173 -1.16 2.79 -7.17
CA LEU A 173 -2.19 2.58 -6.16
C LEU A 173 -3.60 3.04 -6.58
N ALA A 174 -3.71 4.02 -7.48
CA ALA A 174 -4.96 4.52 -8.04
C ALA A 174 -4.90 4.55 -9.58
N PRO A 175 -4.78 3.39 -10.24
CA PRO A 175 -4.59 3.33 -11.69
C PRO A 175 -5.88 3.65 -12.48
N GLN A 176 -5.75 4.37 -13.59
CA GLN A 176 -6.87 4.72 -14.47
C GLN A 176 -7.52 3.48 -15.10
N ASN A 177 -6.72 2.58 -15.66
CA ASN A 177 -7.18 1.51 -16.57
C ASN A 177 -7.48 0.16 -15.90
N ARG A 178 -7.34 0.05 -14.58
CA ARG A 178 -7.66 -1.16 -13.83
C ARG A 178 -8.42 -0.83 -12.54
N SER A 179 -9.25 -1.75 -12.10
CA SER A 179 -9.86 -1.67 -10.79
C SER A 179 -8.87 -2.17 -9.73
N SER A 180 -8.75 -1.41 -8.64
CA SER A 180 -8.02 -1.84 -7.45
C SER A 180 -8.79 -1.42 -6.20
N ASN A 181 -8.63 -2.17 -5.11
CA ASN A 181 -9.27 -1.86 -3.84
C ASN A 181 -8.71 -0.55 -3.26
N SER A 182 -7.41 -0.31 -3.43
CA SER A 182 -6.76 0.95 -3.05
C SER A 182 -7.36 2.13 -3.80
N LYS A 183 -7.56 2.03 -5.12
CA LYS A 183 -8.21 3.08 -5.92
C LYS A 183 -9.56 3.46 -5.34
N TYR A 184 -10.42 2.46 -5.09
CA TYR A 184 -11.73 2.69 -4.49
C TYR A 184 -11.62 3.51 -3.20
N TRP A 185 -10.77 3.11 -2.26
CA TRP A 185 -10.64 3.82 -0.98
C TRP A 185 -9.97 5.19 -1.12
N ILE A 186 -9.00 5.36 -2.01
CA ILE A 186 -8.39 6.64 -2.34
C ILE A 186 -9.47 7.61 -2.87
N THR A 187 -10.27 7.19 -3.86
CA THR A 187 -11.37 8.01 -4.41
C THR A 187 -12.43 8.32 -3.35
N ARG A 188 -12.76 7.35 -2.48
CA ARG A 188 -13.68 7.58 -1.36
C ARG A 188 -13.13 8.63 -0.40
N ILE A 189 -11.87 8.54 0.02
CA ILE A 189 -11.25 9.55 0.89
C ILE A 189 -11.25 10.92 0.21
N ALA A 190 -10.94 11.00 -1.08
CA ALA A 190 -10.96 12.26 -1.82
C ALA A 190 -12.36 12.92 -1.81
N ARG A 191 -13.44 12.11 -1.91
CA ARG A 191 -14.83 12.60 -1.90
C ARG A 191 -15.39 12.95 -0.53
N GLU A 192 -15.16 12.10 0.47
CA GLU A 192 -15.81 12.22 1.78
C GLU A 192 -14.85 12.55 2.94
N GLY A 193 -13.54 12.44 2.75
CA GLY A 193 -12.54 12.61 3.79
C GLY A 193 -12.60 13.96 4.50
N ARG A 194 -12.86 15.05 3.76
CA ARG A 194 -13.01 16.41 4.31
C ARG A 194 -14.05 16.48 5.44
N LYS A 195 -15.15 15.74 5.34
CA LYS A 195 -16.23 15.72 6.37
C LYS A 195 -15.77 15.07 7.69
N PHE A 196 -14.71 14.28 7.65
CA PHE A 196 -14.23 13.46 8.76
C PHE A 196 -12.80 13.83 9.19
N GLY A 197 -12.23 14.92 8.66
CA GLY A 197 -10.86 15.33 8.98
C GLY A 197 -9.78 14.40 8.38
N LEU A 198 -10.06 13.79 7.23
CA LEU A 198 -9.10 13.01 6.47
C LEU A 198 -8.72 13.76 5.20
N GLY A 199 -7.46 14.16 5.11
CA GLY A 199 -6.86 14.77 3.93
C GLY A 199 -6.08 13.75 3.10
N LEU A 200 -5.89 14.06 1.82
CA LEU A 200 -5.18 13.21 0.87
C LEU A 200 -4.30 14.08 -0.03
N CYS A 201 -3.07 13.63 -0.24
CA CYS A 201 -2.13 14.12 -1.23
C CYS A 201 -1.66 12.93 -2.05
N LEU A 202 -1.74 13.07 -3.37
CA LEU A 202 -1.28 12.06 -4.32
C LEU A 202 -0.02 12.57 -4.98
N VAL A 203 1.03 11.75 -4.97
CA VAL A 203 2.32 12.03 -5.61
C VAL A 203 2.53 10.99 -6.70
N SER A 204 2.79 11.43 -7.93
CA SER A 204 3.00 10.54 -9.07
C SER A 204 3.87 11.19 -10.13
N GLN A 205 4.70 10.38 -10.80
CA GLN A 205 5.50 10.80 -11.93
C GLN A 205 4.70 10.73 -13.26
N SER A 206 3.75 9.79 -13.38
CA SER A 206 2.90 9.61 -14.56
C SER A 206 1.45 9.98 -14.24
N HIS A 207 1.02 11.17 -14.69
CA HIS A 207 -0.29 11.72 -14.32
C HIS A 207 -1.43 11.04 -15.08
N LYS A 208 -1.24 10.72 -16.38
CA LYS A 208 -2.22 9.97 -17.19
C LYS A 208 -2.58 8.58 -16.64
N SER A 209 -1.69 8.02 -15.83
CA SER A 209 -1.86 6.69 -15.25
C SER A 209 -2.70 6.72 -13.97
N VAL A 210 -2.93 7.89 -13.38
CA VAL A 210 -3.74 8.08 -12.18
C VAL A 210 -5.21 8.29 -12.57
N ASP A 211 -6.09 7.69 -11.78
CA ASP A 211 -7.53 7.77 -11.90
C ASP A 211 -8.06 9.22 -11.95
N ALA A 212 -8.72 9.57 -13.06
CA ALA A 212 -9.22 10.91 -13.36
C ALA A 212 -10.30 11.35 -12.37
N GLU A 213 -11.16 10.43 -11.94
CA GLU A 213 -12.18 10.71 -10.92
C GLU A 213 -11.51 11.12 -9.62
N THR A 214 -10.46 10.41 -9.22
CA THR A 214 -9.68 10.73 -8.01
C THR A 214 -8.98 12.09 -8.14
N LEU A 215 -8.32 12.36 -9.28
CA LEU A 215 -7.63 13.64 -9.53
C LEU A 215 -8.59 14.82 -9.56
N SER A 216 -9.79 14.67 -10.12
CA SER A 216 -10.82 15.72 -10.18
C SER A 216 -11.28 16.22 -8.80
N GLN A 217 -11.05 15.42 -7.75
CA GLN A 217 -11.38 15.81 -6.37
C GLN A 217 -10.24 16.56 -5.67
N ALA A 218 -9.09 16.72 -6.31
CA ALA A 218 -7.94 17.42 -5.75
C ALA A 218 -8.14 18.95 -5.85
N ASN A 219 -8.49 19.58 -4.72
CA ASN A 219 -8.69 21.03 -4.66
C ASN A 219 -7.40 21.86 -4.83
N ASN A 220 -6.24 21.23 -4.65
CA ASN A 220 -4.92 21.85 -4.67
C ASN A 220 -4.02 21.02 -5.57
N MET A 221 -3.27 21.66 -6.47
CA MET A 221 -2.31 20.98 -7.33
C MET A 221 -0.95 21.68 -7.29
N ILE A 222 0.10 20.90 -7.10
CA ILE A 222 1.50 21.33 -7.22
C ILE A 222 2.06 20.60 -8.43
N ILE A 223 2.23 21.32 -9.54
CA ILE A 223 2.63 20.75 -10.82
C ILE A 223 4.09 21.14 -11.06
N LEU A 224 4.98 20.16 -11.01
CA LEU A 224 6.38 20.32 -11.40
C LEU A 224 6.52 20.25 -12.93
N ARG A 225 7.75 20.24 -13.43
CA ARG A 225 8.04 20.14 -14.86
C ARG A 225 7.29 18.97 -15.51
N LEU A 226 6.45 19.27 -16.50
CA LEU A 226 5.71 18.30 -17.31
C LEU A 226 5.97 18.52 -18.79
N VAL A 227 6.68 17.58 -19.40
CA VAL A 227 7.09 17.66 -20.82
C VAL A 227 6.10 16.96 -21.74
N GLU A 228 5.52 15.84 -21.30
CA GLU A 228 4.65 15.01 -22.14
C GLU A 228 3.29 15.67 -22.40
N PRO A 229 2.89 15.91 -23.67
CA PRO A 229 1.63 16.57 -24.00
C PRO A 229 0.39 15.84 -23.49
N LYS A 230 0.43 14.51 -23.42
CA LYS A 230 -0.68 13.73 -22.85
C LYS A 230 -0.87 13.97 -21.36
N ASP A 231 0.22 14.08 -20.60
CA ASP A 231 0.16 14.37 -19.17
C ASP A 231 -0.32 15.80 -18.91
N GLN A 232 0.13 16.75 -19.73
CA GLN A 232 -0.37 18.13 -19.71
C GLN A 232 -1.89 18.20 -19.91
N ARG A 233 -2.42 17.52 -20.94
CA ARG A 233 -3.87 17.48 -21.20
C ARG A 233 -4.62 16.84 -20.05
N HIS A 234 -4.12 15.76 -19.46
CA HIS A 234 -4.75 15.08 -18.33
C HIS A 234 -4.87 16.00 -17.11
N VAL A 235 -3.79 16.70 -16.76
CA VAL A 235 -3.80 17.68 -15.66
C VAL A 235 -4.72 18.86 -15.97
N GLN A 236 -4.75 19.33 -17.22
CA GLN A 236 -5.65 20.39 -17.66
C GLN A 236 -7.13 19.99 -17.52
N THR A 237 -7.49 18.76 -17.90
CA THR A 237 -8.86 18.25 -17.71
C THR A 237 -9.25 18.06 -16.25
N ALA A 238 -8.27 17.86 -15.36
CA ALA A 238 -8.51 17.66 -13.94
C ALA A 238 -8.61 18.98 -13.15
N SER A 239 -8.24 20.12 -13.73
CA SER A 239 -8.28 21.43 -13.09
C SER A 239 -8.90 22.51 -13.97
N GLU A 240 -10.09 22.97 -13.57
CA GLU A 240 -10.78 24.11 -14.20
C GLU A 240 -9.96 25.42 -14.17
N SER A 241 -9.05 25.54 -13.21
CA SER A 241 -8.24 26.76 -12.99
C SER A 241 -7.00 26.86 -13.89
N LEU A 242 -6.72 25.84 -14.70
CA LEU A 242 -5.48 25.74 -15.48
C LEU A 242 -5.70 26.20 -16.93
N SER A 243 -5.25 27.42 -17.25
CA SER A 243 -5.33 27.98 -18.60
C SER A 243 -4.33 27.33 -19.56
N GLU A 244 -4.63 27.34 -20.87
CA GLU A 244 -3.73 26.80 -21.91
C GLU A 244 -2.33 27.43 -21.88
N ASP A 245 -2.24 28.72 -21.58
CA ASP A 245 -0.96 29.43 -21.56
C ASP A 245 -0.08 29.03 -20.37
N LEU A 246 -0.69 28.71 -19.22
CA LEU A 246 0.03 28.14 -18.08
C LEU A 246 0.50 26.71 -18.38
N VAL A 247 -0.31 25.91 -19.09
CA VAL A 247 0.08 24.55 -19.53
C VAL A 247 1.33 24.61 -20.43
N LYS A 248 1.39 25.57 -21.35
CA LYS A 248 2.55 25.77 -22.25
C LYS A 248 3.84 26.13 -21.51
N GLN A 249 3.76 26.62 -20.27
CA GLN A 249 4.93 26.94 -19.45
C GLN A 249 5.47 25.74 -18.66
N LEU A 250 4.68 24.68 -18.48
CA LEU A 250 5.08 23.50 -17.70
C LEU A 250 6.36 22.80 -18.20
N PRO A 251 6.65 22.70 -19.52
CA PRO A 251 7.89 22.12 -20.02
C PRO A 251 9.15 22.90 -19.64
N SER A 252 9.01 24.22 -19.44
CA SER A 252 10.10 25.17 -19.22
C SER A 252 10.52 25.29 -17.74
N LEU A 253 9.77 24.66 -16.82
CA LEU A 253 10.10 24.67 -15.39
C LEU A 253 11.43 23.95 -15.13
N ASN A 254 12.27 24.56 -14.30
CA ASN A 254 13.49 23.94 -13.81
C ASN A 254 13.23 23.00 -12.62
N ILE A 255 14.24 22.23 -12.23
CA ILE A 255 14.18 21.40 -11.02
C ILE A 255 13.88 22.28 -9.81
N GLY A 256 12.88 21.88 -9.02
CA GLY A 256 12.40 22.63 -7.86
C GLY A 256 11.49 23.82 -8.19
N GLU A 257 11.18 24.10 -9.47
CA GLU A 257 10.12 25.04 -9.82
C GLU A 257 8.79 24.31 -10.00
N ALA A 258 7.70 24.94 -9.57
CA ALA A 258 6.37 24.38 -9.66
C ALA A 258 5.30 25.44 -9.92
N LEU A 259 4.25 25.05 -10.64
CA LEU A 259 3.00 25.78 -10.73
C LEU A 259 2.06 25.31 -9.61
N VAL A 260 1.61 26.24 -8.79
CA VAL A 260 0.78 25.99 -7.61
C VAL A 260 -0.62 26.55 -7.85
N LEU A 261 -1.62 25.66 -7.81
CA LEU A 261 -3.02 25.93 -8.12
C LEU A 261 -3.95 25.54 -6.98
N GLY A 262 -5.14 26.13 -6.96
CA GLY A 262 -6.21 25.75 -6.04
C GLY A 262 -6.31 26.66 -4.81
N LEU A 263 -6.98 26.17 -3.77
CA LEU A 263 -7.32 26.97 -2.59
C LEU A 263 -6.12 27.39 -1.72
N MET A 264 -4.94 26.81 -1.96
CA MET A 264 -3.70 27.20 -1.29
C MET A 264 -3.09 28.52 -1.80
N THR A 265 -3.52 29.02 -2.96
CA THR A 265 -3.09 30.29 -3.54
C THR A 265 -4.29 31.11 -4.02
N LYS A 266 -4.20 32.45 -4.00
CA LYS A 266 -5.29 33.31 -4.50
C LYS A 266 -5.37 33.30 -6.02
N VAL A 267 -4.23 33.10 -6.67
CA VAL A 267 -4.05 33.04 -8.12
C VAL A 267 -3.04 31.93 -8.43
N PRO A 268 -3.12 31.29 -9.61
CA PRO A 268 -2.07 30.41 -10.11
C PRO A 268 -0.69 31.07 -9.97
N THR A 269 0.22 30.42 -9.23
CA THR A 269 1.51 31.03 -8.87
C THR A 269 2.65 30.09 -9.23
N LEU A 270 3.65 30.61 -9.94
CA LEU A 270 4.93 29.94 -10.13
C LEU A 270 5.81 30.15 -8.90
N VAL A 271 6.32 29.07 -8.33
CA VAL A 271 7.13 29.10 -7.11
C VAL A 271 8.41 28.31 -7.28
N LYS A 272 9.43 28.66 -6.49
CA LYS A 272 10.62 27.83 -6.25
C LYS A 272 10.45 27.11 -4.92
N ILE A 273 10.39 25.78 -4.97
CA ILE A 273 10.32 24.91 -3.80
C ILE A 273 11.70 24.90 -3.13
N ASN A 274 11.71 25.13 -1.82
CA ASN A 274 12.93 25.06 -1.03
C ASN A 274 13.45 23.62 -0.98
N GLU A 275 14.76 23.48 -1.17
CA GLU A 275 15.43 22.18 -1.07
C GLU A 275 15.36 21.62 0.36
N PHE A 276 15.04 20.33 0.46
CA PHE A 276 15.01 19.63 1.73
C PHE A 276 16.42 19.28 2.19
N LYS A 277 16.89 19.90 3.28
CA LYS A 277 18.25 19.74 3.83
C LYS A 277 18.48 18.44 4.64
N GLY A 278 17.49 17.56 4.72
CA GLY A 278 17.61 16.28 5.44
C GLY A 278 18.22 15.18 4.57
N ARG A 279 18.45 14.00 5.16
CA ARG A 279 18.84 12.81 4.38
C ARG A 279 17.61 12.24 3.66
N GLN A 280 17.64 12.23 2.34
CA GLN A 280 16.76 11.36 1.55
C GLN A 280 17.30 9.93 1.66
N ARG A 281 16.50 8.99 2.17
CA ARG A 281 16.77 7.56 1.96
C ARG A 281 16.24 7.21 0.56
N GLY A 282 17.09 6.72 -0.33
CA GLY A 282 16.67 6.27 -1.67
C GLY A 282 17.24 7.06 -2.84
N GLY A 283 18.51 7.49 -2.79
CA GLY A 283 19.22 7.79 -4.03
C GLY A 283 19.37 6.51 -4.87
N ASP A 284 19.33 6.63 -6.19
CA ASP A 284 19.55 5.51 -7.12
C ASP A 284 20.76 4.68 -6.67
N LEU A 285 20.62 3.35 -6.70
CA LEU A 285 21.76 2.47 -6.43
C LEU A 285 22.87 2.80 -7.42
N ASN A 286 24.09 3.04 -6.92
CA ASN A 286 25.26 3.14 -7.77
C ASN A 286 25.65 1.74 -8.27
N ILE A 287 25.01 1.30 -9.36
CA ILE A 287 25.17 -0.03 -9.94
C ILE A 287 26.63 -0.29 -10.33
N ILE A 288 27.33 0.73 -10.83
CA ILE A 288 28.72 0.64 -11.27
C ILE A 288 29.63 0.31 -10.07
N GLU A 289 29.46 1.04 -8.96
CA GLU A 289 30.22 0.80 -7.73
C GLU A 289 29.96 -0.61 -7.17
N GLN A 290 28.70 -1.05 -7.15
CA GLN A 290 28.38 -2.41 -6.68
C GLN A 290 28.99 -3.52 -7.54
N TRP A 291 29.02 -3.34 -8.87
CA TRP A 291 29.67 -4.29 -9.77
C TRP A 291 31.19 -4.29 -9.60
N GLN A 292 31.80 -3.13 -9.36
CA GLN A 292 33.22 -3.03 -9.06
C GLN A 292 33.58 -3.72 -7.74
N THR A 293 32.83 -3.45 -6.67
CA THR A 293 33.04 -4.11 -5.37
C THR A 293 32.94 -5.62 -5.49
N LYS A 294 31.92 -6.14 -6.20
CA LYS A 294 31.76 -7.57 -6.39
C LYS A 294 32.93 -8.21 -7.16
N LYS A 295 33.43 -7.52 -8.20
CA LYS A 295 34.59 -7.98 -8.96
C LYS A 295 35.87 -8.01 -8.10
N GLU A 296 36.09 -6.99 -7.29
CA GLU A 296 37.23 -6.94 -6.36
C GLU A 296 37.15 -8.04 -5.28
N ASP A 297 35.94 -8.34 -4.80
CA ASP A 297 35.72 -9.41 -3.83
C ASP A 297 35.96 -10.79 -4.45
N GLU A 298 35.55 -11.01 -5.70
CA GLU A 298 35.86 -12.22 -6.47
C GLU A 298 37.37 -12.38 -6.72
N GLU A 299 38.07 -11.30 -7.09
CA GLU A 299 39.54 -11.32 -7.27
C GLU A 299 40.27 -11.63 -5.95
N LYS A 300 39.84 -11.04 -4.83
CA LYS A 300 40.39 -11.35 -3.49
C LYS A 300 40.09 -12.77 -3.05
N ALA A 301 38.93 -13.31 -3.38
CA ALA A 301 38.58 -14.70 -3.08
C ALA A 301 39.48 -15.67 -3.87
N LEU A 302 39.67 -15.43 -5.17
CA LEU A 302 40.55 -16.23 -6.01
C LEU A 302 42.01 -16.20 -5.52
N GLN A 303 42.50 -15.01 -5.14
CA GLN A 303 43.85 -14.85 -4.60
C GLN A 303 44.05 -15.63 -3.30
N ARG A 304 43.04 -15.62 -2.40
CA ARG A 304 43.07 -16.41 -1.15
C ARG A 304 43.09 -17.91 -1.40
N GLU A 305 42.34 -18.40 -2.38
CA GLU A 305 42.37 -19.82 -2.77
C GLU A 305 43.73 -20.21 -3.35
N LEU A 306 44.33 -19.36 -4.19
CA LEU A 306 45.66 -19.56 -4.74
C LEU A 306 46.72 -19.60 -3.63
N ASP A 307 46.69 -18.64 -2.70
CA ASP A 307 47.62 -18.59 -1.58
C ASP A 307 47.47 -19.81 -0.65
N GLN A 308 46.24 -20.32 -0.45
CA GLN A 308 46.01 -21.57 0.28
C GLN A 308 46.59 -22.77 -0.46
N PHE A 309 46.38 -22.87 -1.78
CA PHE A 309 46.90 -23.96 -2.60
C PHE A 309 48.45 -23.98 -2.62
N VAL A 310 49.09 -22.82 -2.73
CA VAL A 310 50.55 -22.68 -2.69
C VAL A 310 51.11 -23.06 -1.31
N ASN A 311 50.42 -22.68 -0.22
CA ASN A 311 50.84 -23.06 1.14
C ASN A 311 50.62 -24.56 1.44
N LEU A 312 49.69 -25.24 0.77
CA LEU A 312 49.48 -26.69 0.86
C LEU A 312 50.49 -27.50 0.02
N GLY A 313 51.08 -26.91 -1.02
CA GLY A 313 52.03 -27.56 -1.94
C GLY A 313 53.50 -27.49 -1.53
N GLY A 314 53.84 -26.82 -0.42
CA GLY A 314 55.23 -26.58 0.02
C GLY A 314 55.89 -27.67 0.87
N GLY A 315 55.33 -28.89 0.90
CA GLY A 315 55.82 -30.00 1.71
C GLY A 315 56.04 -31.28 0.92
N TYR A 316 57.01 -31.28 0.00
CA TYR A 316 57.69 -32.48 -0.51
C TYR A 316 59.16 -32.17 -0.77
#